data_AF-A0A0M1LU46-F1
#
_entry.id   AF-A0A0M1LU46-F1
#
_cell.length_a   1.000
_cell.length_b   1.000
_cell.length_c   1.000
_cell.angle_alpha   90.00
_cell.angle_beta   90.00
_cell.angle_gamma   90.00
#
_symmetry.space_group_name_H-M   'P 1'
#
loop_
_entity.id
_entity.type
_entity.pdbx_description
1 polymer ?
#
loop_
_entity_poly.entity_id
_entity_poly.type
_entity_poly.pdbx_seq_one_letter_code
_entity_poly.pdbx_strand_id
1 'polypeptide(L)'
;MKEKILNLKNKLLKFDKENGVLTKVKVFALCVIFVKTYIYLFGKENNIISIVLLIGLMVFCQCDLGFNVKQATASLFFMYMLITFASKISLINPYLGIFINLFSILSILILGAYIPEMENHTNILMSYIFCQGYNVAGEAFKLRSISLVIGSIAIALIYYYSHKKNKYNKRIKDVLLELKGDVERIHWYIRITVSLTFVMFIGDVINMPRTMWISLTILSLTKFKKNDIKYRAVNRILGAVAGIIAFIVIYTSISNNGIKDIIMMIVGFLAMFPKSYPIKTAFNAFNALVASLLFFSENMAIALRIITNIFGIVFAVIFNIVMFKVLEFHQSKKEISTIKV
;
A
#
# COMPACT_ATOMS: atom_id res chain seq x y z
N MET A 1 4.45 -33.77 29.47
CA MET A 1 4.72 -32.34 29.15
C MET A 1 4.41 -31.99 27.68
N LYS A 2 4.90 -32.75 26.68
CA LYS A 2 4.59 -32.56 25.24
C LYS A 2 3.09 -32.62 24.91
N GLU A 3 2.35 -33.53 25.54
CA GLU A 3 0.91 -33.71 25.30
C GLU A 3 0.06 -32.53 25.81
N LYS A 4 0.40 -31.97 26.99
CA LYS A 4 -0.21 -30.74 27.52
C LYS A 4 0.06 -29.52 26.61
N ILE A 5 1.27 -29.41 26.06
CA ILE A 5 1.63 -28.32 25.11
C ILE A 5 0.86 -28.48 23.79
N LEU A 6 0.72 -29.70 23.27
CA LEU A 6 -0.05 -29.97 22.06
C LEU A 6 -1.54 -29.67 22.26
N ASN A 7 -2.09 -30.03 23.41
CA ASN A 7 -3.49 -29.79 23.75
C ASN A 7 -3.78 -28.29 23.96
N LEU A 8 -2.82 -27.54 24.53
CA LEU A 8 -2.89 -26.08 24.65
C LEU A 8 -2.82 -25.40 23.27
N LYS A 9 -1.92 -25.87 22.39
CA LYS A 9 -1.78 -25.36 21.01
C LYS A 9 -3.05 -25.63 20.19
N ASN A 10 -3.65 -26.80 20.34
CA ASN A 10 -4.92 -27.16 19.70
C ASN A 10 -6.09 -26.35 20.24
N LYS A 11 -6.16 -26.09 21.56
CA LYS A 11 -7.16 -25.18 22.15
C LYS A 11 -6.99 -23.74 21.68
N LEU A 12 -5.76 -23.23 21.58
CA LEU A 12 -5.47 -21.90 21.05
C LEU A 12 -5.79 -21.79 19.56
N LEU A 13 -5.50 -22.81 18.76
CA LEU A 13 -5.88 -22.88 17.34
C LEU A 13 -7.41 -22.95 17.16
N LYS A 14 -8.10 -23.66 18.05
CA LYS A 14 -9.58 -23.75 18.04
C LYS A 14 -10.21 -22.42 18.49
N PHE A 15 -9.65 -21.77 19.50
CA PHE A 15 -10.06 -20.45 19.97
C PHE A 15 -9.79 -19.34 18.93
N ASP A 16 -8.65 -19.36 18.24
CA ASP A 16 -8.34 -18.46 17.11
C ASP A 16 -9.28 -18.73 15.90
N LYS A 17 -9.69 -19.98 15.68
CA LYS A 17 -10.72 -20.34 14.69
C LYS A 17 -12.11 -19.84 15.06
N GLU A 18 -12.56 -20.06 16.30
CA GLU A 18 -13.91 -19.74 16.77
C GLU A 18 -14.09 -18.23 17.03
N ASN A 19 -13.10 -17.56 17.62
CA ASN A 19 -13.15 -16.11 17.87
C ASN A 19 -12.59 -15.28 16.71
N GLY A 20 -11.83 -15.88 15.79
CA GLY A 20 -11.28 -15.18 14.63
C GLY A 20 -12.36 -14.72 13.65
N VAL A 21 -13.41 -15.51 13.44
CA VAL A 21 -14.54 -15.12 12.57
C VAL A 21 -15.33 -13.99 13.22
N LEU A 22 -15.74 -14.14 14.49
CA LEU A 22 -16.51 -13.12 15.21
C LEU A 22 -15.74 -11.80 15.33
N THR A 23 -14.44 -11.86 15.59
CA THR A 23 -13.57 -10.67 15.60
C THR A 23 -13.56 -10.00 14.23
N LYS A 24 -13.43 -10.77 13.14
CA LYS A 24 -13.47 -10.21 11.78
C LYS A 24 -14.82 -9.63 11.42
N VAL A 25 -15.93 -10.24 11.84
CA VAL A 25 -17.28 -9.67 11.65
C VAL A 25 -17.39 -8.32 12.36
N LYS A 26 -16.92 -8.21 13.61
CA LYS A 26 -16.89 -6.93 14.36
C LYS A 26 -16.04 -5.88 13.66
N VAL A 27 -14.83 -6.26 13.22
CA VAL A 27 -13.94 -5.37 12.47
C VAL A 27 -14.60 -4.94 11.16
N PHE A 28 -15.21 -5.86 10.40
CA PHE A 28 -15.89 -5.54 9.16
C PHE A 28 -17.08 -4.61 9.37
N ALA A 29 -17.91 -4.86 10.39
CA ALA A 29 -19.01 -3.97 10.74
C ALA A 29 -18.50 -2.56 11.10
N LEU A 30 -17.41 -2.46 11.88
CA LEU A 30 -16.74 -1.19 12.16
C LEU A 30 -16.24 -0.52 10.88
N CYS A 31 -15.63 -1.27 9.96
CA CYS A 31 -15.18 -0.76 8.65
C CYS A 31 -16.37 -0.19 7.86
N VAL A 32 -17.49 -0.92 7.77
CA VAL A 32 -18.68 -0.49 7.03
C VAL A 32 -19.28 0.76 7.66
N ILE A 33 -19.41 0.81 8.99
CA ILE A 33 -19.92 1.99 9.70
C ILE A 33 -18.99 3.18 9.46
N PHE A 34 -17.68 3.00 9.63
CA PHE A 34 -16.70 4.06 9.40
C PHE A 34 -16.75 4.61 7.98
N VAL A 35 -16.78 3.73 6.97
CA VAL A 35 -16.88 4.11 5.55
C VAL A 35 -18.18 4.86 5.27
N LYS A 36 -19.33 4.37 5.76
CA LYS A 36 -20.63 5.04 5.57
C LYS A 36 -20.67 6.41 6.23
N THR A 37 -20.20 6.53 7.47
CA THR A 37 -20.11 7.81 8.18
C THR A 37 -19.17 8.76 7.45
N TYR A 38 -18.03 8.26 6.96
CA TYR A 38 -17.09 9.08 6.19
C TYR A 38 -17.70 9.62 4.89
N ILE A 39 -18.39 8.76 4.12
CA ILE A 39 -19.09 9.19 2.89
C ILE A 39 -20.13 10.27 3.20
N TYR A 40 -20.87 10.13 4.31
CA TYR A 40 -21.85 11.12 4.75
C TYR A 40 -21.21 12.48 5.08
N LEU A 41 -20.02 12.48 5.72
CA LEU A 41 -19.34 13.70 6.15
C LEU A 41 -18.52 14.39 5.04
N PHE A 42 -17.86 13.62 4.16
CA PHE A 42 -16.84 14.12 3.23
C PHE A 42 -17.16 13.86 1.76
N GLY A 43 -18.31 13.24 1.47
CA GLY A 43 -18.80 12.98 0.11
C GLY A 43 -18.29 11.66 -0.49
N LYS A 44 -19.06 11.14 -1.46
CA LYS A 44 -18.77 9.86 -2.15
C LYS A 44 -17.46 9.88 -2.94
N GLU A 45 -17.08 11.03 -3.49
CA GLU A 45 -15.82 11.21 -4.23
C GLU A 45 -14.57 10.96 -3.37
N ASN A 46 -14.71 11.09 -2.04
CA ASN A 46 -13.63 10.90 -1.08
C ASN A 46 -13.65 9.52 -0.42
N ASN A 47 -14.51 8.60 -0.84
CA ASN A 47 -14.62 7.26 -0.24
C ASN A 47 -13.28 6.52 -0.09
N ILE A 48 -12.36 6.66 -1.07
CA ILE A 48 -11.05 6.00 -0.97
C ILE A 48 -10.24 6.45 0.26
N ILE A 49 -10.44 7.67 0.73
CA ILE A 49 -9.74 8.26 1.86
C ILE A 49 -10.20 7.64 3.18
N SER A 50 -11.46 7.20 3.29
CA SER A 50 -11.90 6.47 4.47
C SER A 50 -11.11 5.17 4.64
N ILE A 51 -10.84 4.47 3.53
CA ILE A 51 -10.05 3.23 3.52
C ILE A 51 -8.60 3.53 3.91
N VAL A 52 -8.01 4.59 3.34
CA VAL A 52 -6.65 5.07 3.68
C VAL A 52 -6.51 5.35 5.18
N LEU A 53 -7.42 6.14 5.75
CA LEU A 53 -7.38 6.52 7.16
C LEU A 53 -7.63 5.31 8.07
N LEU A 54 -8.58 4.46 7.73
CA LEU A 54 -8.91 3.28 8.53
C LEU A 54 -7.74 2.29 8.59
N ILE A 55 -7.11 1.97 7.45
CA ILE A 55 -5.93 1.10 7.43
C ILE A 55 -4.77 1.77 8.19
N GLY A 56 -4.59 3.08 8.02
CA GLY A 56 -3.68 3.90 8.82
C GLY A 56 -3.85 3.69 10.33
N LEU A 57 -5.07 3.89 10.82
CA LEU A 57 -5.44 3.72 12.23
C LEU A 57 -5.15 2.30 12.73
N MET A 58 -5.51 1.28 11.94
CA MET A 58 -5.31 -0.13 12.31
C MET A 58 -3.85 -0.56 12.33
N VAL A 59 -3.03 -0.04 11.39
CA VAL A 59 -1.61 -0.37 11.32
C VAL A 59 -0.85 0.34 12.45
N PHE A 60 -1.05 1.64 12.61
CA PHE A 60 -0.25 2.45 13.54
C PHE A 60 -0.72 2.40 14.99
N CYS A 61 -1.79 1.66 15.30
CA CYS A 61 -2.09 1.29 16.67
C CYS A 61 -1.29 0.06 17.14
N GLN A 62 -0.69 -0.70 16.21
CA GLN A 62 0.06 -1.94 16.48
C GLN A 62 1.54 -1.85 16.11
N CYS A 63 1.87 -1.15 15.03
CA CYS A 63 3.22 -1.10 14.47
C CYS A 63 3.88 0.25 14.73
N ASP A 64 5.00 0.23 15.47
CA ASP A 64 5.85 1.40 15.66
C ASP A 64 6.83 1.62 14.49
N LEU A 65 7.40 2.83 14.40
CA LEU A 65 8.38 3.22 13.38
C LEU A 65 9.85 2.95 13.80
N GLY A 66 10.11 2.43 15.00
CA GLY A 66 11.45 2.01 15.43
C GLY A 66 12.41 3.09 15.95
N PHE A 67 11.97 4.34 16.09
CA PHE A 67 12.75 5.44 16.66
C PHE A 67 11.92 6.29 17.61
N ASN A 68 12.54 7.32 18.21
CA ASN A 68 11.94 8.17 19.24
C ASN A 68 10.45 8.48 18.98
N VAL A 69 9.58 8.10 19.91
CA VAL A 69 8.13 8.10 19.71
C VAL A 69 7.57 9.48 19.35
N LYS A 70 8.07 10.55 19.98
CA LYS A 70 7.61 11.92 19.68
C LYS A 70 7.98 12.33 18.26
N GLN A 71 9.22 12.04 17.87
CA GLN A 71 9.69 12.31 16.51
C GLN A 71 8.97 11.43 15.48
N ALA A 72 8.74 10.16 15.78
CA ALA A 72 7.99 9.24 14.92
C ALA A 72 6.53 9.68 14.73
N THR A 73 5.91 10.20 15.79
CA THR A 73 4.56 10.81 15.72
C THR A 73 4.54 12.00 14.76
N ALA A 74 5.53 12.90 14.87
CA ALA A 74 5.65 14.05 13.96
C ALA A 74 5.95 13.61 12.52
N SER A 75 6.83 12.62 12.33
CA SER A 75 7.11 12.03 11.02
C SER A 75 5.88 11.40 10.38
N LEU A 76 5.04 10.73 11.17
CA LEU A 76 3.79 10.13 10.70
C LEU A 76 2.82 11.21 10.20
N PHE A 77 2.61 12.27 10.98
CA PHE A 77 1.82 13.42 10.55
C PHE A 77 2.38 14.03 9.26
N PHE A 78 3.68 14.27 9.19
CA PHE A 78 4.36 14.80 8.01
C PHE A 78 4.14 13.92 6.76
N MET A 79 4.28 12.59 6.89
CA MET A 79 4.03 11.67 5.76
C MET A 79 2.58 11.75 5.25
N TYR A 80 1.59 11.92 6.13
CA TYR A 80 0.20 12.16 5.69
C TYR A 80 -0.01 13.54 5.05
N MET A 81 0.80 14.55 5.39
CA MET A 81 0.79 15.83 4.69
C MET A 81 1.38 15.73 3.28
N LEU A 82 2.40 14.90 3.09
CA LEU A 82 2.84 14.53 1.73
C LEU A 82 1.72 13.82 0.96
N ILE A 83 1.03 12.87 1.58
CA ILE A 83 -0.13 12.20 0.95
C ILE A 83 -1.22 13.21 0.56
N THR A 84 -1.47 14.22 1.38
CA THR A 84 -2.57 15.18 1.16
C THR A 84 -2.27 16.17 0.06
N PHE A 85 -1.09 16.80 0.10
CA PHE A 85 -0.76 17.92 -0.77
C PHE A 85 0.13 17.50 -1.93
N ALA A 86 1.20 16.75 -1.67
CA ALA A 86 2.16 16.40 -2.72
C ALA A 86 1.55 15.51 -3.80
N SER A 87 0.62 14.61 -3.45
CA SER A 87 -0.08 13.76 -4.44
C SER A 87 -0.96 14.57 -5.41
N LYS A 88 -1.43 15.76 -5.00
CA LYS A 88 -2.22 16.65 -5.87
C LYS A 88 -1.32 17.57 -6.67
N ILE A 89 -0.30 18.14 -6.02
CA ILE A 89 0.64 19.05 -6.69
C ILE A 89 1.41 18.31 -7.79
N SER A 90 1.73 17.02 -7.60
CA SER A 90 2.40 16.21 -8.62
C SER A 90 1.60 16.03 -9.90
N LEU A 91 0.27 16.17 -9.85
CA LEU A 91 -0.62 16.03 -11.01
C LEU A 91 -0.80 17.33 -11.82
N ILE A 92 -0.25 18.46 -11.36
CA ILE A 92 -0.39 19.74 -12.07
C ILE A 92 0.40 19.72 -13.38
N ASN A 93 1.60 19.15 -13.34
CA ASN A 93 2.50 19.06 -14.49
C ASN A 93 3.35 17.79 -14.32
N PRO A 94 3.39 16.87 -15.31
CA PRO A 94 4.16 15.62 -15.19
C PRO A 94 5.66 15.84 -14.90
N TYR A 95 6.28 16.86 -15.50
CA TYR A 95 7.69 17.19 -15.31
C TYR A 95 8.00 17.78 -13.93
N LEU A 96 7.08 18.54 -13.34
CA LEU A 96 7.18 18.93 -11.93
C LEU A 96 6.88 17.73 -11.02
N GLY A 97 5.90 16.92 -11.42
CA GLY A 97 5.41 15.77 -10.71
C GLY A 97 6.47 14.71 -10.45
N ILE A 98 7.39 14.50 -11.39
CA ILE A 98 8.51 13.56 -11.18
C ILE A 98 9.35 13.95 -9.97
N PHE A 99 9.68 15.24 -9.77
CA PHE A 99 10.50 15.67 -8.64
C PHE A 99 9.72 15.59 -7.32
N ILE A 100 8.43 15.94 -7.34
CA ILE A 100 7.55 15.85 -6.17
C ILE A 100 7.36 14.39 -5.75
N ASN A 101 7.13 13.49 -6.70
CA ASN A 101 6.98 12.06 -6.45
C ASN A 101 8.30 11.47 -5.92
N LEU A 102 9.46 11.82 -6.51
CA LEU A 102 10.78 11.39 -6.01
C LEU A 102 10.97 11.79 -4.55
N PHE A 103 10.77 13.08 -4.24
CA PHE A 103 10.94 13.59 -2.88
C PHE A 103 9.96 12.94 -1.89
N SER A 104 8.68 12.84 -2.27
CA SER A 104 7.62 12.34 -1.37
C SER A 104 7.81 10.86 -1.06
N ILE A 105 8.03 10.03 -2.09
CA ILE A 105 8.20 8.58 -1.95
C ILE A 105 9.48 8.28 -1.17
N LEU A 106 10.58 8.97 -1.46
CA LEU A 106 11.84 8.78 -0.72
C LEU A 106 11.69 9.18 0.76
N SER A 107 11.03 10.31 1.04
CA SER A 107 10.77 10.76 2.41
C SER A 107 9.90 9.75 3.17
N ILE A 108 8.85 9.23 2.54
CA ILE A 108 8.00 8.18 3.11
C ILE A 108 8.80 6.90 3.40
N LEU A 109 9.73 6.52 2.52
CA LEU A 109 10.58 5.34 2.73
C LEU A 109 11.56 5.54 3.89
N ILE A 110 12.26 6.68 3.93
CA ILE A 110 13.23 6.97 4.99
C ILE A 110 12.56 6.96 6.36
N LEU A 111 11.38 7.56 6.48
CA LEU A 111 10.68 7.70 7.77
C LEU A 111 9.80 6.49 8.11
N GLY A 112 9.20 5.85 7.10
CA GLY A 112 8.23 4.77 7.26
C GLY A 112 8.81 3.35 7.11
N ALA A 113 10.03 3.21 6.60
CA ALA A 113 10.70 1.92 6.40
C ALA A 113 12.02 1.81 7.18
N TYR A 114 12.11 2.44 8.34
CA TYR A 114 13.28 2.29 9.21
C TYR A 114 13.48 0.83 9.66
N ILE A 115 12.37 0.11 9.88
CA ILE A 115 12.34 -1.35 10.07
C ILE A 115 11.62 -1.96 8.84
N PRO A 116 12.34 -2.34 7.77
CA PRO A 116 11.73 -2.82 6.53
C PRO A 116 10.79 -4.02 6.70
N GLU A 117 11.07 -4.90 7.68
CA GLU A 117 10.32 -6.13 7.97
C GLU A 117 8.88 -5.87 8.40
N MET A 118 8.62 -4.72 9.03
CA MET A 118 7.28 -4.33 9.50
C MET A 118 6.38 -3.85 8.35
N GLU A 119 6.94 -3.57 7.17
CA GLU A 119 6.23 -3.09 5.99
C GLU A 119 5.37 -1.82 6.18
N ASN A 120 5.59 -1.02 7.23
CA ASN A 120 4.80 0.18 7.56
C ASN A 120 4.68 1.16 6.37
N HIS A 121 5.80 1.38 5.66
CA HIS A 121 5.87 2.18 4.44
C HIS A 121 4.87 1.76 3.36
N THR A 122 4.53 0.47 3.26
CA THR A 122 3.64 -0.04 2.22
C THR A 122 2.25 0.61 2.35
N ASN A 123 1.73 0.75 3.57
CA ASN A 123 0.44 1.40 3.81
C ASN A 123 0.45 2.90 3.40
N ILE A 124 1.50 3.62 3.80
CA ILE A 124 1.64 5.05 3.51
C ILE A 124 1.84 5.29 2.00
N LEU A 125 2.68 4.49 1.33
CA LEU A 125 2.87 4.58 -0.11
C LEU A 125 1.60 4.19 -0.89
N MET A 126 0.87 3.17 -0.45
CA MET A 126 -0.45 2.86 -1.04
C MET A 126 -1.41 4.04 -0.93
N SER A 127 -1.40 4.72 0.22
CA SER A 127 -2.24 5.91 0.45
C SER A 127 -1.88 7.07 -0.48
N TYR A 128 -0.59 7.32 -0.70
CA TYR A 128 -0.11 8.29 -1.69
C TYR A 128 -0.58 7.94 -3.11
N ILE A 129 -0.39 6.69 -3.51
CA ILE A 129 -0.80 6.17 -4.83
C ILE A 129 -2.32 6.29 -5.03
N PHE A 130 -3.13 6.02 -4.00
CA PHE A 130 -4.57 6.17 -4.07
C PHE A 130 -5.01 7.64 -4.20
N CYS A 131 -4.40 8.56 -3.46
CA CYS A 131 -4.74 9.97 -3.56
C CYS A 131 -4.42 10.55 -4.95
N GLN A 132 -3.32 10.10 -5.56
CA GLN A 132 -2.98 10.45 -6.95
C GLN A 132 -3.96 9.79 -7.94
N GLY A 133 -4.26 8.51 -7.77
CA GLY A 133 -5.09 7.73 -8.70
C GLY A 133 -6.60 8.03 -8.69
N TYR A 134 -7.11 8.56 -7.58
CA TYR A 134 -8.50 9.03 -7.44
C TYR A 134 -8.52 10.55 -7.33
N ASN A 135 -7.95 11.24 -8.33
CA ASN A 135 -7.85 12.69 -8.35
C ASN A 135 -9.23 13.37 -8.22
N VAL A 136 -9.30 14.40 -7.37
CA VAL A 136 -10.50 15.25 -7.16
C VAL A 136 -10.10 16.71 -7.23
N ALA A 137 -11.05 17.60 -7.52
CA ALA A 137 -10.82 19.05 -7.63
C ALA A 137 -11.93 19.83 -6.89
N GLY A 138 -11.74 21.14 -6.73
CA GLY A 138 -12.74 22.03 -6.12
C GLY A 138 -13.08 21.65 -4.68
N GLU A 139 -14.38 21.69 -4.34
CA GLU A 139 -14.86 21.42 -2.97
C GLU A 139 -14.55 20.00 -2.51
N ALA A 140 -14.58 19.01 -3.41
CA ALA A 140 -14.22 17.63 -3.07
C ALA A 140 -12.76 17.51 -2.63
N PHE A 141 -11.85 18.26 -3.25
CA PHE A 141 -10.45 18.32 -2.81
C PHE A 141 -10.30 19.02 -1.47
N LYS A 142 -11.03 20.12 -1.24
CA LYS A 142 -11.02 20.81 0.06
C LYS A 142 -11.48 19.91 1.20
N LEU A 143 -12.60 19.19 1.02
CA LEU A 143 -13.09 18.22 2.01
C LEU A 143 -12.10 17.06 2.21
N ARG A 144 -11.46 16.58 1.13
CA ARG A 144 -10.39 15.59 1.21
C ARG A 144 -9.25 16.07 2.09
N SER A 145 -8.74 17.28 1.85
CA SER A 145 -7.64 17.86 2.61
C SER A 145 -7.99 18.01 4.08
N ILE A 146 -9.18 18.53 4.39
CA ILE A 146 -9.68 18.65 5.78
C ILE A 146 -9.71 17.27 6.44
N SER A 147 -10.30 16.28 5.79
CA SER A 147 -10.44 14.93 6.34
C SER A 147 -9.10 14.23 6.57
N LEU A 148 -8.13 14.40 5.66
CA LEU A 148 -6.79 13.81 5.79
C LEU A 148 -5.98 14.49 6.89
N VAL A 149 -6.12 15.81 7.07
CA VAL A 149 -5.51 16.53 8.20
C VAL A 149 -6.10 16.06 9.53
N ILE A 150 -7.42 15.99 9.65
CA ILE A 150 -8.08 15.51 10.89
C ILE A 150 -7.70 14.05 11.14
N GLY A 151 -7.76 13.21 10.11
CA GLY A 151 -7.42 11.80 10.19
C GLY A 151 -5.95 11.56 10.54
N SER A 152 -5.02 12.36 10.00
CA SER A 152 -3.60 12.22 10.32
C SER A 152 -3.28 12.65 11.75
N ILE A 153 -3.97 13.67 12.29
CA ILE A 153 -3.89 14.03 13.71
C ILE A 153 -4.38 12.86 14.57
N ALA A 154 -5.53 12.26 14.24
CA ALA A 154 -6.06 11.11 14.97
C ALA A 154 -5.08 9.91 14.95
N ILE A 155 -4.53 9.59 13.77
CA ILE A 155 -3.53 8.53 13.60
C ILE A 155 -2.27 8.83 14.42
N ALA A 156 -1.76 10.07 14.39
CA ALA A 156 -0.59 10.48 15.15
C ALA A 156 -0.82 10.39 16.67
N LEU A 157 -1.98 10.84 17.15
CA LEU A 157 -2.34 10.72 18.56
C LEU A 157 -2.44 9.25 18.99
N ILE A 158 -3.13 8.41 18.21
CA ILE A 158 -3.24 6.97 18.50
C ILE A 158 -1.86 6.32 18.52
N TYR A 159 -1.03 6.61 17.52
CA TYR A 159 0.36 6.14 17.48
C TYR A 159 1.12 6.53 18.75
N TYR A 160 1.04 7.80 19.16
CA TYR A 160 1.70 8.27 20.38
C TYR A 160 1.21 7.52 21.62
N TYR A 161 -0.10 7.38 21.82
CA TYR A 161 -0.64 6.71 23.00
C TYR A 161 -0.36 5.20 23.01
N SER A 162 -0.40 4.54 21.85
CA SER A 162 -0.05 3.13 21.68
C SER A 162 1.41 2.84 21.99
N HIS A 163 2.32 3.76 21.63
CA HIS A 163 3.76 3.50 21.65
C HIS A 163 4.55 4.34 22.67
N LYS A 164 3.93 5.25 23.44
CA LYS A 164 4.63 6.13 24.40
C LYS A 164 5.47 5.41 25.45
N LYS A 165 5.19 4.13 25.71
CA LYS A 165 5.94 3.29 26.66
C LYS A 165 7.22 2.70 26.05
N ASN A 166 7.35 2.70 24.72
CA ASN A 166 8.51 2.16 24.04
C ASN A 166 9.70 3.12 24.23
N LYS A 167 10.83 2.58 24.66
CA LYS A 167 12.07 3.34 24.85
C LYS A 167 13.00 3.13 23.66
N TYR A 168 12.99 4.07 22.72
CA TYR A 168 13.96 4.12 21.63
C TYR A 168 15.03 5.17 21.93
N ASN A 169 16.29 4.74 21.90
CA ASN A 169 17.43 5.64 22.07
C ASN A 169 17.73 6.44 20.78
N LYS A 170 17.28 5.93 19.64
CA LYS A 170 17.54 6.50 18.31
C LYS A 170 16.56 7.63 17.99
N ARG A 171 17.08 8.70 17.41
CA ARG A 171 16.36 9.87 16.87
C ARG A 171 16.35 9.83 15.33
N ILE A 172 15.57 10.71 14.69
CA ILE A 172 15.54 10.85 13.22
C ILE A 172 16.94 11.10 12.64
N LYS A 173 17.80 11.85 13.33
CA LYS A 173 19.18 12.05 12.90
C LYS A 173 19.93 10.72 12.78
N ASP A 174 19.72 9.80 13.71
CA ASP A 174 20.36 8.49 13.73
C ASP A 174 19.82 7.62 12.60
N VAL A 175 18.50 7.70 12.30
CA VAL A 175 17.90 7.06 11.12
C VAL A 175 18.61 7.49 9.84
N LEU A 176 18.88 8.79 9.67
CA LEU A 176 19.58 9.32 8.50
C LEU A 176 21.07 8.94 8.47
N LEU A 177 21.72 8.88 9.63
CA LEU A 177 23.13 8.52 9.73
C LEU A 177 23.36 7.04 9.44
N GLU A 178 22.52 6.15 9.96
CA GLU A 178 22.61 4.71 9.74
C GLU A 178 22.40 4.33 8.28
N LEU A 179 21.59 5.09 7.54
CA LEU A 179 21.43 4.89 6.10
C LEU A 179 22.74 4.97 5.34
N LYS A 180 23.69 5.82 5.76
CA LYS A 180 24.99 5.96 5.07
C LYS A 180 25.79 4.66 4.99
N GLY A 181 25.60 3.77 5.96
CA GLY A 181 26.26 2.46 6.01
C GLY A 181 25.42 1.31 5.47
N ASP A 182 24.10 1.50 5.32
CA ASP A 182 23.18 0.44 4.90
C ASP A 182 22.91 0.51 3.38
N VAL A 183 23.87 0.00 2.62
CA VAL A 183 23.83 0.04 1.15
C VAL A 183 22.66 -0.78 0.60
N GLU A 184 22.30 -1.90 1.22
CA GLU A 184 21.15 -2.71 0.78
C GLU A 184 19.84 -1.94 0.90
N ARG A 185 19.65 -1.21 2.02
CA ARG A 185 18.47 -0.37 2.24
C ARG A 185 18.44 0.82 1.31
N ILE A 186 19.57 1.51 1.09
CA ILE A 186 19.66 2.59 0.08
C ILE A 186 19.27 2.06 -1.30
N HIS A 187 19.84 0.93 -1.71
CA HIS A 187 19.55 0.32 -3.01
C HIS A 187 18.07 -0.01 -3.14
N TRP A 188 17.45 -0.54 -2.08
CA TRP A 188 16.02 -0.80 -2.06
C TRP A 188 15.17 0.47 -2.13
N TYR A 189 15.53 1.53 -1.38
CA TYR A 189 14.84 2.82 -1.45
C TYR A 189 14.89 3.43 -2.84
N ILE A 190 16.06 3.40 -3.48
CA ILE A 190 16.23 3.89 -4.86
C ILE A 190 15.36 3.07 -5.81
N ARG A 191 15.37 1.73 -5.72
CA ARG A 191 14.55 0.87 -6.58
C ARG A 191 13.06 1.19 -6.47
N ILE A 192 12.50 1.29 -5.25
CA ILE A 192 11.08 1.65 -5.09
C ILE A 192 10.82 3.07 -5.61
N THR A 193 11.62 4.04 -5.17
CA THR A 193 11.38 5.46 -5.45
C THR A 193 11.40 5.73 -6.95
N VAL A 194 12.46 5.29 -7.64
CA VAL A 194 12.61 5.55 -9.08
C VAL A 194 11.59 4.76 -9.89
N SER A 195 11.31 3.49 -9.55
CA SER A 195 10.33 2.69 -10.30
C SER A 195 8.91 3.27 -10.21
N LEU A 196 8.45 3.65 -9.01
CA LEU A 196 7.14 4.25 -8.82
C LEU A 196 7.05 5.62 -9.50
N THR A 197 8.06 6.46 -9.29
CA THR A 197 8.07 7.82 -9.87
C THR A 197 8.11 7.77 -11.39
N PHE A 198 8.93 6.88 -11.97
CA PHE A 198 9.04 6.76 -13.42
C PHE A 198 7.73 6.26 -14.05
N VAL A 199 7.06 5.28 -13.43
CA VAL A 199 5.78 4.80 -13.97
C VAL A 199 4.66 5.82 -13.82
N MET A 200 4.66 6.58 -12.72
CA MET A 200 3.71 7.70 -12.51
C MET A 200 3.93 8.76 -13.59
N PHE A 201 5.18 9.15 -13.83
CA PHE A 201 5.53 10.10 -14.88
C PHE A 201 5.07 9.65 -16.27
N ILE A 202 5.39 8.41 -16.67
CA ILE A 202 4.96 7.86 -17.96
C ILE A 202 3.43 7.87 -18.04
N GLY A 203 2.76 7.40 -17.00
CA GLY A 203 1.30 7.35 -16.94
C GLY A 203 0.66 8.74 -17.05
N ASP A 204 1.23 9.75 -16.40
CA ASP A 204 0.75 11.13 -16.46
C ASP A 204 1.00 11.74 -17.85
N VAL A 205 2.16 11.48 -18.49
CA VAL A 205 2.47 11.97 -19.85
C VAL A 205 1.54 11.39 -20.91
N ILE A 206 1.23 10.09 -20.83
CA ILE A 206 0.35 9.43 -21.82
C ILE A 206 -1.12 9.44 -21.41
N ASN A 207 -1.48 10.10 -20.31
CA ASN A 207 -2.82 10.11 -19.72
C ASN A 207 -3.41 8.71 -19.49
N MET A 208 -2.57 7.78 -19.00
CA MET A 208 -2.97 6.40 -18.78
C MET A 208 -4.04 6.30 -17.68
N PRO A 209 -5.21 5.70 -17.96
CA PRO A 209 -6.20 5.46 -16.91
C PRO A 209 -5.64 4.47 -15.89
N ARG A 210 -5.82 4.81 -14.61
CA ARG A 210 -5.47 3.93 -13.48
C ARG A 210 -4.00 3.50 -13.42
N THR A 211 -3.07 4.42 -13.71
CA THR A 211 -1.63 4.29 -13.39
C THR A 211 -1.37 3.83 -11.95
N MET A 212 -2.29 4.14 -11.03
CA MET A 212 -2.26 3.64 -9.65
C MET A 212 -2.21 2.10 -9.55
N TRP A 213 -2.88 1.35 -10.43
CA TRP A 213 -2.87 -0.12 -10.40
C TRP A 213 -1.51 -0.71 -10.79
N ILE A 214 -0.83 -0.05 -11.72
CA ILE A 214 0.55 -0.37 -12.09
C ILE A 214 1.48 -0.06 -10.91
N SER A 215 1.32 1.12 -10.30
CA SER A 215 2.11 1.56 -9.14
C SER A 215 1.94 0.60 -7.95
N LEU A 216 0.71 0.17 -7.64
CA LEU A 216 0.44 -0.83 -6.60
C LEU A 216 1.03 -2.20 -6.93
N THR A 217 1.10 -2.55 -8.22
CA THR A 217 1.78 -3.78 -8.67
C THR A 217 3.27 -3.70 -8.39
N ILE A 218 3.93 -2.61 -8.79
CA ILE A 218 5.36 -2.38 -8.54
C ILE A 218 5.65 -2.37 -7.04
N LEU A 219 4.88 -1.63 -6.24
CA LEU A 219 5.02 -1.59 -4.79
C LEU A 219 4.89 -2.98 -4.16
N SER A 220 3.99 -3.83 -4.68
CA SER A 220 3.81 -5.18 -4.18
C SER A 220 4.96 -6.12 -4.56
N LEU A 221 5.72 -5.85 -5.62
CA LEU A 221 6.79 -6.73 -6.11
C LEU A 221 8.17 -6.29 -5.60
N THR A 222 8.38 -4.99 -5.43
CA THR A 222 9.67 -4.41 -5.01
C THR A 222 9.83 -4.42 -3.49
N LYS A 223 9.98 -5.62 -2.91
CA LYS A 223 10.25 -5.78 -1.48
C LYS A 223 11.73 -5.62 -1.14
N PHE A 224 12.00 -5.41 0.16
CA PHE A 224 13.37 -5.28 0.67
C PHE A 224 14.21 -6.52 0.37
N LYS A 225 13.66 -7.73 0.60
CA LYS A 225 14.34 -8.99 0.34
C LYS A 225 14.42 -9.30 -1.17
N LYS A 226 15.66 -9.40 -1.69
CA LYS A 226 16.01 -9.58 -3.11
C LYS A 226 15.42 -10.83 -3.77
N ASN A 227 15.35 -11.95 -3.05
CA ASN A 227 14.98 -13.26 -3.63
C ASN A 227 13.48 -13.48 -3.84
N ASP A 228 12.63 -12.49 -3.58
CA ASP A 228 11.17 -12.67 -3.60
C ASP A 228 10.52 -12.25 -4.93
N ILE A 229 11.22 -11.52 -5.80
CA ILE A 229 10.56 -10.90 -6.96
C ILE A 229 10.00 -11.92 -7.97
N LYS A 230 10.75 -13.00 -8.27
CA LYS A 230 10.28 -14.06 -9.20
C LYS A 230 9.08 -14.80 -8.62
N TYR A 231 9.20 -15.25 -7.36
CA TYR A 231 8.12 -15.93 -6.66
C TYR A 231 6.86 -15.05 -6.62
N ARG A 232 7.00 -13.77 -6.26
CA ARG A 232 5.85 -12.85 -6.21
C ARG A 232 5.31 -12.50 -7.58
N ALA A 233 6.14 -12.37 -8.61
CA ALA A 233 5.66 -12.12 -9.97
C ALA A 233 4.76 -13.27 -10.43
N VAL A 234 5.21 -14.52 -10.31
CA VAL A 234 4.43 -15.72 -10.68
C VAL A 234 3.14 -15.80 -9.85
N ASN A 235 3.24 -15.71 -8.52
CA ASN A 235 2.06 -15.79 -7.66
C ASN A 235 1.08 -14.62 -7.87
N ARG A 236 1.58 -13.45 -8.29
CA ARG A 236 0.73 -12.31 -8.63
C ARG A 236 -0.04 -12.55 -9.93
N ILE A 237 0.60 -13.13 -10.95
CA ILE A 237 -0.08 -13.53 -12.20
C ILE A 237 -1.20 -14.52 -11.86
N LEU A 238 -0.87 -15.62 -11.16
CA LEU A 238 -1.83 -16.66 -10.80
C LEU A 238 -3.00 -16.08 -9.99
N GLY A 239 -2.70 -15.27 -8.98
CA GLY A 239 -3.73 -14.61 -8.17
C GLY A 239 -4.59 -13.64 -8.98
N ALA A 240 -3.98 -12.77 -9.79
CA ALA A 240 -4.71 -11.78 -10.58
C ALA A 240 -5.64 -12.44 -11.61
N VAL A 241 -5.16 -13.46 -12.32
CA VAL A 241 -5.97 -14.24 -13.27
C VAL A 241 -7.13 -14.93 -12.54
N ALA A 242 -6.87 -15.60 -11.42
CA ALA A 242 -7.92 -16.25 -10.63
C ALA A 242 -8.99 -15.25 -10.16
N GLY A 243 -8.58 -14.07 -9.69
CA GLY A 243 -9.50 -13.02 -9.25
C GLY A 243 -10.35 -12.42 -10.38
N ILE A 244 -9.75 -12.22 -11.56
CA ILE A 244 -10.47 -11.74 -12.75
C ILE A 244 -11.49 -12.80 -13.21
N ILE A 245 -11.10 -14.06 -13.30
CA ILE A 245 -12.01 -15.16 -13.67
C ILE A 245 -13.16 -15.27 -12.67
N ALA A 246 -12.86 -15.26 -11.36
CA ALA A 246 -13.89 -15.30 -10.32
C ALA A 246 -14.87 -14.12 -10.42
N PHE A 247 -14.37 -12.92 -10.74
CA PHE A 247 -15.20 -11.75 -10.98
C PHE A 247 -16.14 -11.97 -12.16
N ILE A 248 -15.63 -12.39 -13.32
CA ILE A 248 -16.44 -12.62 -14.53
C ILE A 248 -17.55 -13.64 -14.26
N VAL A 249 -17.19 -14.79 -13.68
CA VAL A 249 -18.16 -15.87 -13.37
C VAL A 249 -19.24 -15.37 -12.42
N ILE A 250 -18.87 -14.74 -11.30
CA ILE A 250 -19.85 -14.28 -10.30
C ILE A 250 -20.71 -13.15 -10.87
N TYR A 251 -20.11 -12.17 -11.55
CA TYR A 251 -20.79 -10.98 -12.06
C TYR A 251 -21.84 -11.33 -13.13
N THR A 252 -21.52 -12.26 -14.02
CA THR A 252 -22.40 -12.67 -15.13
C THR A 252 -23.45 -13.69 -14.72
N SER A 253 -23.19 -14.52 -13.69
CA SER A 253 -24.13 -15.56 -13.24
C SER A 253 -25.34 -15.01 -12.48
N ILE A 254 -25.31 -13.73 -12.09
CA ILE A 254 -26.37 -13.10 -11.30
C ILE A 254 -27.06 -12.07 -12.20
N SER A 255 -28.38 -12.12 -12.36
CA SER A 255 -29.11 -11.09 -13.13
C SER A 255 -29.62 -9.94 -12.26
N ASN A 256 -29.90 -10.21 -10.97
CA ASN A 256 -30.45 -9.21 -10.05
C ASN A 256 -29.34 -8.33 -9.45
N ASN A 257 -29.38 -7.03 -9.72
CA ASN A 257 -28.38 -6.07 -9.25
C ASN A 257 -28.29 -5.96 -7.71
N GLY A 258 -29.40 -6.06 -6.98
CA GLY A 258 -29.37 -6.04 -5.51
C GLY A 258 -28.65 -7.26 -4.93
N ILE A 259 -28.84 -8.43 -5.55
CA ILE A 259 -28.13 -9.66 -5.16
C ILE A 259 -26.64 -9.56 -5.53
N LYS A 260 -26.29 -8.95 -6.69
CA LYS A 260 -24.89 -8.69 -7.08
C LYS A 260 -24.17 -7.88 -6.02
N ASP A 261 -24.73 -6.76 -5.60
CA ASP A 261 -24.10 -5.85 -4.63
C ASP A 261 -23.84 -6.54 -3.28
N ILE A 262 -24.79 -7.35 -2.81
CA ILE A 262 -24.63 -8.15 -1.59
C ILE A 262 -23.50 -9.16 -1.74
N ILE A 263 -23.45 -9.90 -2.86
CA ILE A 263 -22.41 -10.91 -3.10
C ILE A 263 -21.04 -10.25 -3.20
N MET A 264 -20.92 -9.13 -3.91
CA MET A 264 -19.66 -8.37 -3.99
C MET A 264 -19.20 -7.89 -2.61
N MET A 265 -20.12 -7.44 -1.76
CA MET A 265 -19.82 -7.05 -0.39
C MET A 265 -19.34 -8.24 0.45
N ILE A 266 -19.95 -9.42 0.28
CA ILE A 266 -19.51 -10.66 0.93
C ILE A 266 -18.10 -11.04 0.47
N VAL A 267 -17.79 -10.97 -0.82
CA VAL A 267 -16.43 -11.23 -1.33
C VAL A 267 -15.43 -10.21 -0.76
N GLY A 268 -15.85 -8.95 -0.61
CA GLY A 268 -15.10 -7.92 0.11
C GLY A 268 -14.77 -8.30 1.56
N PHE A 269 -15.74 -8.84 2.30
CA PHE A 269 -15.53 -9.38 3.65
C PHE A 269 -14.58 -10.59 3.66
N LEU A 270 -14.77 -11.53 2.73
CA LEU A 270 -13.95 -12.74 2.63
C LEU A 270 -12.48 -12.42 2.34
N ALA A 271 -12.17 -11.26 1.75
CA ALA A 271 -10.80 -10.79 1.55
C ALA A 271 -9.99 -10.59 2.85
N MET A 272 -10.65 -10.54 4.02
CA MET A 272 -10.01 -10.43 5.33
C MET A 272 -9.44 -11.78 5.87
N PHE A 273 -9.70 -12.88 5.17
CA PHE A 273 -9.33 -14.24 5.61
C PHE A 273 -8.02 -14.79 5.06
N PRO A 274 -7.70 -14.60 3.76
CA PRO A 274 -6.50 -15.15 3.16
C PRO A 274 -5.21 -14.68 3.84
N LYS A 275 -4.33 -15.64 4.16
CA LYS A 275 -2.96 -15.37 4.60
C LYS A 275 -1.96 -15.44 3.45
N SER A 276 -2.18 -16.33 2.47
CA SER A 276 -1.27 -16.54 1.35
C SER A 276 -1.32 -15.39 0.33
N TYR A 277 -0.16 -15.05 -0.22
CA TYR A 277 -0.01 -13.97 -1.19
C TYR A 277 -0.83 -14.15 -2.49
N PRO A 278 -0.87 -15.31 -3.17
CA PRO A 278 -1.66 -15.47 -4.38
C PRO A 278 -3.16 -15.30 -4.14
N ILE A 279 -3.70 -15.83 -3.03
CA ILE A 279 -5.12 -15.69 -2.70
C ILE A 279 -5.45 -14.22 -2.34
N LYS A 280 -4.61 -13.54 -1.55
CA LYS A 280 -4.76 -12.08 -1.31
C LYS A 280 -4.77 -11.30 -2.62
N THR A 281 -3.93 -11.69 -3.58
CA THR A 281 -3.88 -11.05 -4.89
C THR A 281 -5.16 -11.29 -5.69
N ALA A 282 -5.76 -12.49 -5.61
CA ALA A 282 -7.04 -12.78 -6.24
C ALA A 282 -8.18 -11.91 -5.70
N PHE A 283 -8.32 -11.81 -4.38
CA PHE A 283 -9.31 -10.91 -3.77
C PHE A 283 -9.05 -9.44 -4.11
N ASN A 284 -7.79 -9.00 -4.17
CA ASN A 284 -7.44 -7.64 -4.60
C ASN A 284 -7.83 -7.40 -6.07
N ALA A 285 -7.59 -8.37 -6.97
CA ALA A 285 -8.02 -8.27 -8.37
C ALA A 285 -9.55 -8.20 -8.49
N PHE A 286 -10.27 -9.06 -7.78
CA PHE A 286 -11.73 -9.04 -7.73
C PHE A 286 -12.28 -7.71 -7.20
N ASN A 287 -11.84 -7.29 -5.99
CA ASN A 287 -12.36 -6.08 -5.35
C ASN A 287 -11.97 -4.79 -6.11
N ALA A 288 -10.83 -4.78 -6.79
CA ALA A 288 -10.46 -3.67 -7.66
C ALA A 288 -11.39 -3.58 -8.88
N LEU A 289 -11.82 -4.71 -9.46
CA LEU A 289 -12.81 -4.73 -10.53
C LEU A 289 -14.15 -4.20 -10.05
N VAL A 290 -14.66 -4.69 -8.91
CA VAL A 290 -15.88 -4.18 -8.27
C VAL A 290 -15.81 -2.66 -8.08
N ALA A 291 -14.73 -2.15 -7.49
CA ALA A 291 -14.55 -0.71 -7.28
C ALA A 291 -14.47 0.10 -8.59
N SER A 292 -13.98 -0.51 -9.67
CA SER A 292 -13.82 0.16 -10.97
C SER A 292 -15.12 0.27 -11.78
N LEU A 293 -16.13 -0.56 -11.48
CA LEU A 293 -17.45 -0.48 -12.11
C LEU A 293 -18.18 0.85 -11.85
N LEU A 294 -17.75 1.61 -10.82
CA LEU A 294 -18.23 2.96 -10.58
C LEU A 294 -17.82 3.96 -11.67
N PHE A 295 -16.81 3.64 -12.47
CA PHE A 295 -16.19 4.57 -13.42
C PHE A 295 -16.11 4.03 -14.84
N PHE A 296 -16.19 2.71 -15.02
CA PHE A 296 -16.00 2.04 -16.30
C PHE A 296 -17.05 0.97 -16.51
N SER A 297 -17.36 0.69 -17.78
CA SER A 297 -18.10 -0.51 -18.15
C SER A 297 -17.34 -1.77 -17.72
N GLU A 298 -18.06 -2.88 -17.55
CA GLU A 298 -17.48 -4.18 -17.18
C GLU A 298 -16.29 -4.57 -18.09
N ASN A 299 -16.50 -4.51 -19.41
CA ASN A 299 -15.48 -4.86 -20.40
C ASN A 299 -14.23 -3.97 -20.27
N MET A 300 -14.42 -2.67 -20.06
CA MET A 300 -13.31 -1.73 -19.90
C MET A 300 -12.58 -1.94 -18.57
N ALA A 301 -13.30 -2.20 -17.48
CA ALA A 301 -12.72 -2.52 -16.18
C ALA A 301 -11.82 -3.78 -16.26
N ILE A 302 -12.31 -4.85 -16.90
CA ILE A 302 -11.56 -6.10 -17.11
C ILE A 302 -10.32 -5.84 -17.98
N ALA A 303 -10.50 -5.19 -19.13
CA ALA A 303 -9.40 -4.89 -20.04
C ALA A 303 -8.29 -4.06 -19.35
N LEU A 304 -8.67 -2.98 -18.66
CA LEU A 304 -7.73 -2.17 -17.89
C LEU A 304 -7.01 -2.99 -16.81
N ARG A 305 -7.72 -3.88 -16.11
CA ARG A 305 -7.10 -4.69 -15.05
C ARG A 305 -6.09 -5.69 -15.59
N ILE A 306 -6.36 -6.27 -16.76
CA ILE A 306 -5.42 -7.17 -17.44
C ILE A 306 -4.18 -6.37 -17.88
N ILE A 307 -4.39 -5.28 -18.63
CA ILE A 307 -3.30 -4.45 -19.18
C ILE A 307 -2.40 -3.91 -18.06
N THR A 308 -2.99 -3.28 -17.04
CA THR A 308 -2.22 -2.67 -15.94
C THR A 308 -1.47 -3.70 -15.09
N ASN A 309 -2.02 -4.90 -14.88
CA ASN A 309 -1.29 -5.96 -14.15
C ASN A 309 -0.14 -6.52 -14.98
N ILE A 310 -0.35 -6.83 -16.27
CA ILE A 310 0.72 -7.33 -17.15
C ILE A 310 1.83 -6.29 -17.23
N PHE A 311 1.48 -5.04 -17.55
CA PHE A 311 2.45 -3.96 -17.64
C PHE A 311 3.19 -3.75 -16.33
N GLY A 312 2.48 -3.69 -15.19
CA GLY A 312 3.12 -3.51 -13.88
C GLY A 312 4.06 -4.64 -13.50
N ILE A 313 3.73 -5.90 -13.84
CA ILE A 313 4.60 -7.05 -13.56
C ILE A 313 5.85 -7.01 -14.44
N VAL A 314 5.66 -6.83 -15.75
CA VAL A 314 6.75 -6.75 -16.74
C VAL A 314 7.69 -5.60 -16.38
N PHE A 315 7.14 -4.40 -16.17
CA PHE A 315 7.89 -3.23 -15.77
C PHE A 315 8.65 -3.46 -14.47
N ALA A 316 7.98 -3.96 -13.41
CA ALA A 316 8.65 -4.19 -12.12
C ALA A 316 9.81 -5.18 -12.23
N VAL A 317 9.64 -6.28 -12.97
CA VAL A 317 10.68 -7.30 -13.15
C VAL A 317 11.87 -6.74 -13.93
N ILE A 318 11.61 -6.14 -15.10
CA ILE A 318 12.68 -5.57 -15.94
C ILE A 318 13.41 -4.45 -15.18
N PHE A 319 12.66 -3.52 -14.59
CA PHE A 319 13.23 -2.39 -13.88
C PHE A 319 14.09 -2.84 -12.69
N ASN A 320 13.64 -3.83 -11.91
CA ASN A 320 14.45 -4.37 -10.82
C ASN A 320 15.74 -5.04 -11.35
N ILE A 321 15.68 -5.82 -12.43
CA ILE A 321 16.88 -6.44 -13.03
C ILE A 321 17.89 -5.38 -13.47
N VAL A 322 17.44 -4.34 -14.18
CA VAL A 322 18.30 -3.23 -14.64
C VAL A 322 18.91 -2.51 -13.43
N MET A 323 18.10 -2.16 -12.44
CA MET A 323 18.59 -1.45 -11.26
C MET A 323 19.56 -2.27 -10.41
N PHE A 324 19.37 -3.59 -10.28
CA PHE A 324 20.35 -4.43 -9.61
C PHE A 324 21.72 -4.35 -10.30
N LYS A 325 21.75 -4.47 -11.63
CA LYS A 325 23.00 -4.35 -12.41
C LYS A 325 23.67 -2.99 -12.26
N VAL A 326 22.89 -1.90 -12.35
CA VAL A 326 23.42 -0.53 -12.21
C VAL A 326 24.01 -0.31 -10.83
N LEU A 327 23.30 -0.74 -9.79
CA LEU A 327 23.70 -0.54 -8.40
C LEU A 327 24.92 -1.41 -8.01
N GLU A 328 24.97 -2.67 -8.46
CA GLU A 328 26.12 -3.56 -8.28
C GLU A 328 27.38 -3.05 -9.01
N PHE A 329 27.22 -2.50 -10.22
CA PHE A 329 28.32 -1.89 -10.98
C PHE A 329 28.90 -0.65 -10.29
N HIS A 330 28.06 0.18 -9.67
CA HIS A 330 28.53 1.33 -8.91
C HIS A 330 29.24 0.93 -7.61
N GLN A 331 28.81 -0.13 -6.94
CA GLN A 331 29.50 -0.68 -5.78
C GLN A 331 30.90 -1.19 -6.13
N SER A 332 31.01 -2.02 -7.18
CA SER A 332 32.31 -2.59 -7.57
C SER A 332 33.33 -1.53 -7.98
N LYS A 333 32.90 -0.47 -8.68
CA LYS A 333 33.76 0.68 -8.97
C LYS A 333 34.23 1.42 -7.71
N LYS A 334 33.36 1.58 -6.73
CA LYS A 334 33.70 2.25 -5.47
C LYS A 334 34.75 1.43 -4.70
N GLU A 335 34.57 0.13 -4.60
CA GLU A 335 35.53 -0.79 -3.97
C GLU A 335 36.91 -0.74 -4.65
N ILE A 336 36.95 -0.80 -5.99
CA ILE A 336 38.19 -0.68 -6.77
C ILE A 336 38.90 0.67 -6.54
N SER A 337 38.15 1.77 -6.39
CA SER A 337 38.73 3.09 -6.13
C SER A 337 39.31 3.22 -4.72
N THR A 338 38.75 2.55 -3.72
CA THR A 338 39.29 2.51 -2.34
C THR A 338 40.53 1.63 -2.19
N ILE A 339 40.76 0.65 -3.08
CA ILE A 339 41.97 -0.21 -3.05
C ILE A 339 43.19 0.50 -3.69
N LYS A 340 42.94 1.55 -4.48
CA LYS A 340 43.99 2.33 -5.17
C LYS A 340 44.49 3.56 -4.40
N VAL A 341 44.07 3.72 -3.14
CA VAL A 341 44.51 4.76 -2.19
C VAL A 341 45.17 4.04 -1.02
#